data_AF-A0A9W4D0L8-F1
#
_entry.id   AF-A0A9W4D0L8-F1
#
_cell.length_a   1.000
_cell.length_b   1.000
_cell.length_c   1.000
_cell.angle_alpha   90.00
_cell.angle_beta   90.00
_cell.angle_gamma   90.00
#
_symmetry.space_group_name_H-M   'P 1'
#
loop_
_entity.id
_entity.type
_entity.pdbx_description
1 polymer ?
#
loop_
_entity_poly.entity_id
_entity_poly.type
_entity_poly.pdbx_seq_one_letter_code
_entity_poly.pdbx_strand_id
1 'polypeptide(L)'
;MTCLIAILLSSVARMVVIGSRNSPNYYGVYTISKINEFPVPRDSHKIHMSASKISGPGTYVVAYCSINLEYLEIMEIITRGRPEVTHSSGDVSSSHLRAENVCMQSIIKENSLGPVAASLSKLDNGKCTHQLIASLAFKGVIGVEGEYSCFAPPQEDQPIKINADIPIVMHEFLSGGVFLGGENIESDRQALVWFQGNLHRFMKSKIGINGYHSWSPVTLIGKEINNGDSIAEFIYYSLPSIREFICEIEDYGILLELLEMSYLPWQWKLSRSNLEQGGYSKISEILDNKCMQASGFEEKYCGWLINVPGYLMKNARDIGLLCRTRAIGWTGLNRMRECIFRPAIAQRSLFSSRQWEIYGPEQKAFEIPSQSNRSENAARFTELTGIGTLCENDSW
;
A
#
# COMPACT_ATOMS: atom_id res chain seq x y z
N MET A 1 15.05 2.70 -4.26
CA MET A 1 14.18 2.08 -3.22
C MET A 1 12.77 1.97 -3.77
N THR A 2 12.10 0.85 -3.54
CA THR A 2 10.79 0.53 -4.13
C THR A 2 9.90 -0.13 -3.10
N CYS A 3 8.61 0.22 -3.10
CA CYS A 3 7.61 -0.32 -2.17
C CYS A 3 6.33 -0.72 -2.90
N LEU A 4 5.76 -1.85 -2.52
CA LEU A 4 4.41 -2.28 -2.90
C LEU A 4 3.53 -2.33 -1.65
N ILE A 5 2.25 -2.05 -1.82
CA ILE A 5 1.25 -2.16 -0.76
C ILE A 5 0.30 -3.29 -1.12
N ALA A 6 0.08 -4.21 -0.20
CA ALA A 6 -0.92 -5.26 -0.32
C ALA A 6 -2.08 -5.00 0.63
N ILE A 7 -3.31 -5.11 0.11
CA ILE A 7 -4.56 -4.93 0.85
C ILE A 7 -5.35 -6.23 0.76
N LEU A 8 -5.61 -6.86 1.91
CA LEU A 8 -6.27 -8.17 1.99
C LEU A 8 -7.65 -8.04 2.62
N LEU A 9 -8.68 -8.43 1.87
CA LEU A 9 -10.00 -8.74 2.42
C LEU A 9 -10.01 -10.17 2.95
N SER A 10 -9.88 -10.28 4.27
CA SER A 10 -9.72 -11.57 4.97
C SER A 10 -10.91 -12.53 4.79
N SER A 11 -12.13 -12.01 4.65
CA SER A 11 -13.35 -12.82 4.54
C SER A 11 -13.44 -13.67 3.27
N VAL A 12 -12.76 -13.27 2.20
CA VAL A 12 -12.77 -13.96 0.89
C VAL A 12 -11.36 -14.22 0.34
N ALA A 13 -10.34 -14.07 1.19
CA ALA A 13 -8.92 -14.28 0.84
C ALA A 13 -8.49 -13.56 -0.46
N ARG A 14 -8.99 -12.35 -0.66
CA ARG A 14 -8.73 -11.54 -1.85
C ARG A 14 -7.74 -10.43 -1.53
N MET A 15 -6.63 -10.38 -2.25
CA MET A 15 -5.55 -9.43 -2.05
C MET A 15 -5.41 -8.52 -3.27
N VAL A 16 -5.51 -7.22 -3.06
CA VAL A 16 -5.11 -6.21 -4.04
C VAL A 16 -3.65 -5.84 -3.77
N VAL A 17 -2.84 -5.75 -4.81
CA VAL A 17 -1.46 -5.25 -4.73
C VAL A 17 -1.36 -3.99 -5.58
N ILE A 18 -0.81 -2.93 -5.00
CA ILE A 18 -0.60 -1.65 -5.68
C ILE A 18 0.84 -1.17 -5.53
N GLY A 19 1.27 -0.31 -6.46
CA GLY A 19 2.48 0.48 -6.30
C GLY A 19 2.33 1.48 -5.15
N SER A 20 3.40 1.72 -4.38
CA SER A 20 3.48 2.88 -3.48
C SER A 20 3.71 4.17 -4.28
N ARG A 21 3.61 5.34 -3.64
CA ARG A 21 3.73 6.68 -4.25
C ARG A 21 4.97 6.90 -5.12
N ASN A 22 6.09 6.27 -4.76
CA ASN A 22 7.37 6.39 -5.48
C ASN A 22 7.65 5.19 -6.41
N SER A 23 6.64 4.34 -6.65
CA SER A 23 6.72 3.16 -7.51
C SER A 23 5.84 3.33 -8.74
N PRO A 24 6.06 2.55 -9.82
CA PRO A 24 5.17 2.61 -10.98
C PRO A 24 3.72 2.37 -10.58
N ASN A 25 2.79 3.09 -11.23
CA ASN A 25 1.37 2.85 -11.04
C ASN A 25 1.06 1.40 -11.41
N TYR A 26 0.63 0.64 -10.42
CA TYR A 26 0.34 -0.77 -10.56
C TYR A 26 -0.90 -1.07 -9.74
N TYR A 27 -1.73 -1.97 -10.28
CA TYR A 27 -2.88 -2.53 -9.61
C TYR A 27 -3.09 -3.95 -10.11
N GLY A 28 -3.09 -4.91 -9.20
CA GLY A 28 -3.38 -6.30 -9.49
C GLY A 28 -4.18 -6.95 -8.37
N VAL A 29 -5.00 -7.93 -8.71
CA VAL A 29 -5.86 -8.64 -7.76
C VAL A 29 -5.50 -10.11 -7.75
N TYR A 30 -5.35 -10.68 -6.56
CA TYR A 30 -4.85 -12.03 -6.36
C TYR A 30 -5.68 -12.79 -5.34
N THR A 31 -5.80 -14.10 -5.54
CA THR A 31 -6.34 -15.01 -4.52
C THR A 31 -5.23 -15.51 -3.61
N ILE A 32 -5.51 -15.63 -2.31
CA ILE A 32 -4.56 -16.15 -1.33
C ILE A 32 -4.96 -17.56 -0.90
N SER A 33 -4.02 -18.51 -1.03
CA SER A 33 -4.26 -19.92 -0.73
C SER A 33 -4.45 -20.21 0.76
N LYS A 34 -3.93 -19.34 1.65
CA LYS A 34 -4.12 -19.42 3.10
C LYS A 34 -4.97 -18.23 3.55
N ILE A 35 -6.19 -18.52 3.95
CA ILE A 35 -7.08 -17.53 4.55
C ILE A 35 -6.34 -16.90 5.74
N ASN A 36 -6.37 -15.57 5.85
CA ASN A 36 -5.79 -14.78 6.94
C ASN A 36 -4.25 -14.68 7.04
N GLU A 37 -3.51 -14.90 5.96
CA GLU A 37 -2.06 -14.65 5.97
C GLU A 37 -1.57 -13.85 4.76
N PHE A 38 -0.75 -12.84 5.03
CA PHE A 38 0.02 -12.17 4.00
C PHE A 38 1.22 -13.02 3.55
N PRO A 39 1.66 -12.92 2.27
CA PRO A 39 2.92 -13.52 1.83
C PRO A 39 4.08 -12.98 2.65
N VAL A 40 4.84 -13.84 3.33
CA VAL A 40 6.01 -13.40 4.09
C VAL A 40 7.29 -13.73 3.32
N PRO A 41 8.06 -12.71 2.90
CA PRO A 41 9.35 -12.91 2.26
C PRO A 41 10.33 -13.68 3.15
N ARG A 42 11.28 -14.37 2.53
CA ARG A 42 12.45 -14.91 3.23
C ARG A 42 13.46 -13.79 3.41
N ASP A 43 14.27 -13.84 4.46
CA ASP A 43 15.35 -12.87 4.70
C ASP A 43 16.29 -12.70 3.50
N SER A 44 16.52 -13.78 2.74
CA SER A 44 17.34 -13.78 1.53
C SER A 44 16.77 -12.91 0.41
N HIS A 45 15.47 -12.62 0.41
CA HIS A 45 14.84 -11.77 -0.59
C HIS A 45 15.11 -10.27 -0.36
N LYS A 46 15.70 -9.86 0.79
CA LYS A 46 15.99 -8.45 1.08
C LYS A 46 14.75 -7.53 0.97
N ILE A 47 13.59 -8.07 1.35
CA ILE A 47 12.33 -7.34 1.45
C ILE A 47 12.07 -7.08 2.94
N HIS A 48 11.72 -5.84 3.25
CA HIS A 48 11.20 -5.40 4.53
C HIS A 48 9.68 -5.40 4.48
N MET A 49 9.06 -5.78 5.58
CA MET A 49 7.62 -5.98 5.65
C MET A 49 7.09 -5.29 6.90
N SER A 50 6.05 -4.48 6.75
CA SER A 50 5.34 -3.91 7.91
C SER A 50 4.67 -5.02 8.74
N ALA A 51 4.14 -4.67 9.91
CA ALA A 51 3.33 -5.59 10.72
C ALA A 51 2.27 -6.32 9.87
N SER A 52 2.12 -7.63 10.06
CA SER A 52 1.39 -8.49 9.12
C SER A 52 0.38 -9.44 9.77
N LYS A 53 0.23 -9.44 11.09
CA LYS A 53 -0.66 -10.37 11.78
C LYS A 53 -2.12 -9.97 11.59
N ILE A 54 -2.95 -10.93 11.21
CA ILE A 54 -4.38 -10.73 11.03
C ILE A 54 -5.11 -11.19 12.28
N SER A 55 -5.86 -10.28 12.90
CA SER A 55 -6.52 -10.46 14.20
C SER A 55 -8.00 -10.84 14.13
N GLY A 56 -8.57 -10.96 12.92
CA GLY A 56 -9.97 -11.32 12.71
C GLY A 56 -10.45 -10.95 11.30
N PRO A 57 -11.77 -10.99 11.05
CA PRO A 57 -12.37 -10.50 9.81
C PRO A 57 -12.16 -8.99 9.66
N GLY A 58 -11.93 -8.55 8.43
CA GLY A 58 -11.75 -7.14 8.03
C GLY A 58 -10.81 -6.97 6.84
N THR A 59 -10.51 -5.71 6.52
CA THR A 59 -9.54 -5.33 5.48
C THR A 59 -8.24 -4.85 6.10
N TYR A 60 -7.15 -5.55 5.78
CA TYR A 60 -5.82 -5.31 6.35
C TYR A 60 -4.83 -4.83 5.28
N VAL A 61 -3.81 -4.10 5.68
CA VAL A 61 -2.80 -3.50 4.81
C VAL A 61 -1.39 -3.84 5.28
N VAL A 62 -0.52 -4.19 4.32
CA VAL A 62 0.91 -4.43 4.53
C VAL A 62 1.71 -3.72 3.45
N ALA A 63 2.81 -3.09 3.85
CA ALA A 63 3.83 -2.58 2.93
C ALA A 63 5.00 -3.56 2.80
N TYR A 64 5.45 -3.79 1.57
CA TYR A 64 6.65 -4.54 1.22
C TYR A 64 7.63 -3.61 0.53
N CYS A 65 8.79 -3.40 1.12
CA CYS A 65 9.77 -2.47 0.58
C CYS A 65 11.13 -3.14 0.41
N SER A 66 11.86 -2.73 -0.63
CA SER A 66 13.26 -3.09 -0.79
C SER A 66 14.08 -1.89 -1.23
N ILE A 67 15.29 -1.82 -0.71
CA ILE A 67 16.31 -0.88 -1.16
C ILE A 67 17.05 -1.39 -2.41
N ASN A 68 17.01 -2.70 -2.69
CA ASN A 68 17.83 -3.34 -3.73
C ASN A 68 17.02 -3.96 -4.88
N LEU A 69 15.74 -4.23 -4.68
CA LEU A 69 14.88 -4.86 -5.68
C LEU A 69 14.02 -3.82 -6.39
N GLU A 70 13.81 -4.07 -7.68
CA GLU A 70 12.84 -3.34 -8.49
C GLU A 70 11.41 -3.84 -8.23
N TYR A 71 10.42 -3.08 -8.71
CA TYR A 71 9.01 -3.34 -8.42
C TYR A 71 8.56 -4.72 -8.92
N LEU A 72 9.02 -5.16 -10.10
CA LEU A 72 8.66 -6.45 -10.69
C LEU A 72 9.17 -7.62 -9.85
N GLU A 73 10.37 -7.49 -9.28
CA GLU A 73 10.96 -8.54 -8.45
C GLU A 73 10.21 -8.69 -7.13
N ILE A 74 9.87 -7.57 -6.48
CA ILE A 74 9.05 -7.59 -5.25
C ILE A 74 7.68 -8.20 -5.58
N MET A 75 7.05 -7.77 -6.67
CA MET A 75 5.76 -8.27 -7.12
C MET A 75 5.81 -9.79 -7.32
N GLU A 76 6.76 -10.30 -8.12
CA GLU A 76 6.92 -11.72 -8.38
C GLU A 76 7.07 -12.53 -7.09
N ILE A 77 7.83 -12.01 -6.10
CA ILE A 77 8.05 -12.70 -4.83
C ILE A 77 6.77 -12.78 -3.99
N ILE A 78 6.01 -11.69 -3.88
CA ILE A 78 4.80 -11.67 -3.03
C ILE A 78 3.59 -12.31 -3.71
N THR A 79 3.55 -12.35 -5.04
CA THR A 79 2.46 -12.97 -5.82
C THR A 79 2.77 -14.41 -6.24
N ARG A 80 4.01 -14.91 -6.04
CA ARG A 80 4.43 -16.27 -6.46
C ARG A 80 3.43 -17.36 -6.08
N GLY A 81 2.93 -18.08 -7.09
CA GLY A 81 2.00 -19.20 -6.89
C GLY A 81 0.59 -18.77 -6.49
N ARG A 82 0.24 -17.49 -6.68
CA ARG A 82 -1.12 -16.96 -6.47
C ARG A 82 -1.74 -16.62 -7.81
N PRO A 83 -2.89 -17.21 -8.15
CA PRO A 83 -3.63 -16.83 -9.34
C PRO A 83 -4.05 -15.37 -9.28
N GLU A 84 -3.73 -14.64 -10.34
CA GLU A 84 -4.30 -13.33 -10.61
C GLU A 84 -5.80 -13.49 -10.94
N VAL A 85 -6.61 -12.59 -10.41
CA VAL A 85 -8.06 -12.55 -10.64
C VAL A 85 -8.31 -11.65 -11.84
N THR A 86 -8.24 -12.23 -13.04
CA THR A 86 -8.49 -11.50 -14.29
C THR A 86 -9.99 -11.48 -14.60
N HIS A 87 -10.67 -10.34 -14.38
CA HIS A 87 -12.05 -10.00 -14.79
C HIS A 87 -13.22 -10.94 -14.41
N SER A 88 -12.97 -12.18 -14.00
CA SER A 88 -13.96 -13.05 -13.41
C SER A 88 -13.95 -12.82 -11.91
N SER A 89 -15.07 -12.38 -11.35
CA SER A 89 -15.37 -12.51 -9.94
C SER A 89 -15.28 -13.99 -9.55
N GLY A 90 -14.07 -14.46 -9.22
CA GLY A 90 -13.86 -15.76 -8.62
C GLY A 90 -14.67 -15.81 -7.33
N ASP A 91 -15.62 -16.74 -7.28
CA ASP A 91 -16.67 -16.95 -6.28
C ASP A 91 -18.00 -16.18 -6.45
N VAL A 92 -18.47 -15.94 -7.69
CA VAL A 92 -19.91 -15.72 -7.86
C VAL A 92 -20.65 -17.03 -7.60
N SER A 93 -21.44 -17.06 -6.53
CA SER A 93 -22.29 -18.22 -6.23
C SER A 93 -23.24 -18.53 -7.40
N SER A 94 -23.57 -19.81 -7.58
CA SER A 94 -24.54 -20.23 -8.60
C SER A 94 -25.90 -19.53 -8.46
N SER A 95 -26.27 -19.15 -7.23
CA SER A 95 -27.46 -18.36 -6.94
C SER A 95 -27.37 -16.93 -7.48
N HIS A 96 -26.20 -16.28 -7.37
CA HIS A 96 -25.99 -14.94 -7.90
C HIS A 96 -26.00 -14.93 -9.43
N LEU A 97 -25.35 -15.90 -10.09
CA LEU A 97 -25.43 -16.06 -11.55
C LEU A 97 -26.87 -16.27 -12.04
N ARG A 98 -27.67 -17.05 -11.29
CA ARG A 98 -29.08 -17.24 -11.60
C ARG A 98 -29.87 -15.93 -11.44
N ALA A 99 -29.60 -15.17 -10.39
CA ALA A 99 -30.24 -13.88 -10.15
C ALA A 99 -29.89 -12.85 -11.26
N GLU A 100 -28.63 -12.80 -11.69
CA GLU A 100 -28.20 -11.97 -12.82
C GLU A 100 -28.94 -12.34 -14.10
N ASN A 101 -29.06 -13.64 -14.40
CA ASN A 101 -29.79 -14.11 -15.58
C ASN A 101 -31.27 -13.73 -15.52
N VAL A 102 -31.92 -13.85 -14.36
CA VAL A 102 -33.31 -13.43 -14.16
C VAL A 102 -33.45 -11.92 -14.38
N CYS A 103 -32.53 -11.12 -13.84
CA CYS A 103 -32.53 -9.68 -14.03
C CYS A 103 -32.32 -9.31 -15.51
N MET A 104 -31.40 -9.97 -16.20
CA MET A 104 -31.13 -9.76 -17.63
C MET A 104 -32.38 -9.99 -18.49
N GLN A 105 -33.16 -11.04 -18.21
CA GLN A 105 -34.42 -11.30 -18.91
C GLN A 105 -35.45 -10.19 -18.68
N SER A 106 -35.50 -9.62 -17.47
CA SER A 106 -36.33 -8.46 -17.18
C SER A 106 -35.88 -7.21 -17.96
N ILE A 107 -34.57 -6.96 -18.06
CA ILE A 107 -34.01 -5.84 -18.84
C ILE A 107 -34.37 -5.98 -20.33
N ILE A 108 -34.24 -7.19 -20.90
CA ILE A 108 -34.56 -7.45 -22.31
C ILE A 108 -36.06 -7.20 -22.56
N LYS A 109 -36.93 -7.65 -21.66
CA LYS A 109 -38.37 -7.45 -21.78
C LYS A 109 -38.73 -5.96 -21.79
N GLU A 110 -38.14 -5.16 -20.90
CA GLU A 110 -38.40 -3.72 -20.88
C GLU A 110 -37.81 -3.00 -22.10
N ASN A 111 -36.61 -3.37 -22.57
CA ASN A 111 -36.01 -2.80 -23.78
C ASN A 111 -36.72 -3.22 -25.07
N SER A 112 -37.45 -4.34 -25.09
CA SER A 112 -38.23 -4.74 -26.28
C SER A 112 -39.40 -3.79 -26.60
N LEU A 113 -39.69 -2.81 -25.73
CA LEU A 113 -40.73 -1.79 -25.92
C LEU A 113 -40.27 -0.57 -26.76
N GLY A 114 -39.00 -0.50 -27.19
CA GLY A 114 -38.51 0.54 -28.11
C GLY A 114 -36.98 0.71 -28.12
N PRO A 115 -36.42 1.60 -28.96
CA PRO A 115 -34.97 1.85 -29.05
C PRO A 115 -34.40 2.68 -27.89
N VAL A 116 -35.21 2.96 -26.87
CA VAL A 116 -34.87 3.84 -25.75
C VAL A 116 -34.39 2.99 -24.58
N ALA A 117 -33.30 3.39 -23.93
CA ALA A 117 -32.78 2.70 -22.76
C ALA A 117 -33.87 2.51 -21.69
N ALA A 118 -33.97 1.28 -21.15
CA ALA A 118 -34.91 0.98 -20.08
C ALA A 118 -34.59 1.83 -18.83
N SER A 119 -35.59 2.50 -18.27
CA SER A 119 -35.45 3.25 -17.01
C SER A 119 -35.15 2.32 -15.84
N LEU A 120 -34.17 2.68 -15.01
CA LEU A 120 -33.84 1.97 -13.78
C LEU A 120 -35.04 1.90 -12.83
N SER A 121 -35.82 2.99 -12.72
CA SER A 121 -37.04 3.06 -11.93
C SER A 121 -38.11 2.01 -12.29
N LYS A 122 -38.11 1.50 -13.53
CA LYS A 122 -39.05 0.45 -13.99
C LYS A 122 -38.55 -0.96 -13.70
N LEU A 123 -37.26 -1.10 -13.40
CA LEU A 123 -36.61 -2.37 -13.11
C LEU A 123 -36.65 -2.70 -11.61
N ASP A 124 -37.07 -1.77 -10.76
CA ASP A 124 -37.33 -2.00 -9.33
C ASP A 124 -38.62 -2.80 -9.10
N ASN A 125 -38.62 -4.04 -9.60
CA ASN A 125 -39.75 -4.97 -9.58
C ASN A 125 -39.45 -6.23 -8.73
N GLY A 126 -38.41 -6.15 -7.89
CA GLY A 126 -37.90 -7.26 -7.06
C GLY A 126 -37.08 -8.32 -7.80
N LYS A 127 -36.95 -8.24 -9.14
CA LYS A 127 -36.12 -9.18 -9.94
C LYS A 127 -34.73 -8.65 -10.22
N CYS A 128 -34.58 -7.33 -10.28
CA CYS A 128 -33.32 -6.64 -10.47
C CYS A 128 -33.02 -5.79 -9.24
N THR A 129 -31.97 -6.13 -8.50
CA THR A 129 -31.42 -5.22 -7.50
C THR A 129 -30.39 -4.31 -8.16
N HIS A 130 -30.13 -3.14 -7.56
CA HIS A 130 -29.07 -2.23 -8.01
C HIS A 130 -27.69 -2.93 -8.12
N GLN A 131 -27.39 -3.86 -7.21
CA GLN A 131 -26.16 -4.65 -7.24
C GLN A 131 -26.06 -5.54 -8.49
N LEU A 132 -27.16 -6.21 -8.89
CA LEU A 132 -27.19 -7.07 -10.07
C LEU A 132 -27.01 -6.25 -11.35
N ILE A 133 -27.65 -5.08 -11.43
CA ILE A 133 -27.48 -4.15 -12.55
C ILE A 133 -26.04 -3.66 -12.63
N ALA A 134 -25.46 -3.28 -11.51
CA ALA A 134 -24.06 -2.87 -11.43
C ALA A 134 -23.09 -4.00 -11.84
N SER A 135 -23.38 -5.25 -11.48
CA SER A 135 -22.55 -6.39 -11.89
C SER A 135 -22.63 -6.68 -13.39
N LEU A 136 -23.84 -6.63 -13.97
CA LEU A 136 -24.04 -6.77 -15.42
C LEU A 136 -23.32 -5.65 -16.20
N ALA A 137 -23.39 -4.40 -15.70
CA ALA A 137 -22.70 -3.27 -16.29
C ALA A 137 -21.18 -3.40 -16.18
N PHE A 138 -20.68 -3.82 -15.01
CA PHE A 138 -19.26 -4.06 -14.79
C PHE A 138 -18.70 -5.16 -15.72
N LYS A 139 -19.50 -6.18 -16.02
CA LYS A 139 -19.16 -7.25 -16.98
C LYS A 139 -19.28 -6.83 -18.45
N GLY A 140 -19.70 -5.59 -18.72
CA GLY A 140 -19.89 -5.08 -20.08
C GLY A 140 -21.09 -5.70 -20.82
N VAL A 141 -22.00 -6.40 -20.11
CA VAL A 141 -23.19 -7.03 -20.71
C VAL A 141 -24.23 -5.98 -21.10
N ILE A 142 -24.30 -4.89 -20.33
CA ILE A 142 -25.19 -3.76 -20.55
C ILE A 142 -24.42 -2.46 -20.43
N GLY A 143 -24.86 -1.43 -21.15
CA GLY A 143 -24.43 -0.05 -20.94
C GLY A 143 -25.34 0.65 -19.93
N VAL A 144 -24.80 1.63 -19.21
CA VAL A 144 -25.57 2.49 -18.30
C VAL A 144 -25.41 3.94 -18.72
N GLU A 145 -26.51 4.68 -18.74
CA GLU A 145 -26.58 6.09 -19.07
C GLU A 145 -27.39 6.88 -18.04
N GLY A 146 -27.44 8.20 -18.17
CA GLY A 146 -28.23 9.05 -17.28
C GLY A 146 -27.43 9.66 -16.13
N GLU A 147 -28.16 10.41 -15.30
CA GLU A 147 -27.62 11.26 -14.24
C GLU A 147 -26.92 10.48 -13.13
N TYR A 148 -27.38 9.26 -12.84
CA TYR A 148 -26.85 8.43 -11.76
C TYR A 148 -25.97 7.28 -12.25
N SER A 149 -25.37 7.39 -13.44
CA SER A 149 -24.66 6.30 -14.14
C SER A 149 -23.24 5.99 -13.64
N CYS A 150 -22.71 6.77 -12.70
CA CYS A 150 -21.29 6.71 -12.28
C CYS A 150 -20.81 5.39 -11.69
N PHE A 151 -21.72 4.48 -11.33
CA PHE A 151 -21.39 3.17 -10.75
C PHE A 151 -20.98 2.13 -11.81
N ALA A 152 -21.14 2.47 -13.09
CA ALA A 152 -20.81 1.64 -14.22
C ALA A 152 -19.52 2.12 -14.90
N PRO A 153 -18.79 1.22 -15.58
CA PRO A 153 -17.74 1.64 -16.50
C PRO A 153 -18.27 2.64 -17.55
N PRO A 154 -17.42 3.54 -18.07
CA PRO A 154 -17.80 4.42 -19.18
C PRO A 154 -18.36 3.59 -20.34
N GLN A 155 -19.43 4.09 -20.97
CA GLN A 155 -20.14 3.35 -22.01
C GLN A 155 -19.19 2.82 -23.08
N GLU A 156 -19.34 1.54 -23.38
CA GLU A 156 -18.90 1.02 -24.66
C GLU A 156 -20.15 0.92 -25.55
N ASP A 157 -20.00 0.55 -26.82
CA ASP A 157 -21.13 0.44 -27.76
C ASP A 157 -22.02 -0.78 -27.45
N GLN A 158 -22.51 -0.90 -26.20
CA GLN A 158 -23.40 -1.98 -25.79
C GLN A 158 -24.79 -1.81 -26.41
N PRO A 159 -25.38 -2.87 -26.97
CA PRO A 159 -26.68 -2.82 -27.64
C PRO A 159 -27.86 -2.66 -26.67
N ILE A 160 -27.67 -3.07 -25.41
CA ILE A 160 -28.68 -3.00 -24.36
C ILE A 160 -28.23 -1.93 -23.37
N LYS A 161 -29.06 -0.89 -23.19
CA LYS A 161 -28.76 0.23 -22.30
C LYS A 161 -29.83 0.37 -21.21
N ILE A 162 -29.41 0.86 -20.06
CA ILE A 162 -30.28 1.25 -18.95
C ILE A 162 -30.04 2.73 -18.66
N ASN A 163 -31.11 3.49 -18.51
CA ASN A 163 -31.06 4.87 -18.04
C ASN A 163 -31.19 4.89 -16.51
N ALA A 164 -30.11 5.24 -15.81
CA ALA A 164 -30.07 5.47 -14.37
C ALA A 164 -30.76 6.79 -14.02
N ASP A 165 -32.09 6.75 -13.99
CA ASP A 165 -33.01 7.87 -13.79
C ASP A 165 -33.35 8.13 -12.31
N ILE A 166 -32.89 7.27 -11.40
CA ILE A 166 -33.07 7.40 -9.95
C ILE A 166 -31.74 7.20 -9.22
N PRO A 167 -31.54 7.87 -8.05
CA PRO A 167 -30.35 7.69 -7.25
C PRO A 167 -30.32 6.30 -6.61
N ILE A 168 -29.14 5.68 -6.58
CA ILE A 168 -28.94 4.37 -5.95
C ILE A 168 -28.51 4.56 -4.50
N VAL A 169 -29.16 3.85 -3.57
CA VAL A 169 -28.78 3.91 -2.16
C VAL A 169 -27.49 3.10 -1.91
N MET A 170 -26.51 3.73 -1.26
CA MET A 170 -25.16 3.17 -1.16
C MET A 170 -25.09 1.84 -0.38
N HIS A 171 -25.81 1.73 0.74
CA HIS A 171 -25.77 0.52 1.56
C HIS A 171 -26.37 -0.72 0.86
N GLU A 172 -27.35 -0.51 -0.03
CA GLU A 172 -27.95 -1.57 -0.84
C GLU A 172 -27.01 -1.99 -1.98
N PHE A 173 -26.38 -1.01 -2.61
CA PHE A 173 -25.39 -1.22 -3.66
C PHE A 173 -24.19 -2.03 -3.19
N LEU A 174 -23.70 -1.72 -1.99
CA LEU A 174 -22.62 -2.48 -1.36
C LEU A 174 -23.10 -3.79 -0.72
N SER A 175 -24.41 -4.07 -0.69
CA SER A 175 -25.01 -5.26 -0.07
C SER A 175 -24.56 -5.50 1.38
N GLY A 176 -24.63 -4.45 2.20
CA GLY A 176 -24.10 -4.46 3.56
C GLY A 176 -22.59 -4.25 3.64
N GLY A 177 -21.93 -4.00 2.50
CA GLY A 177 -20.53 -3.65 2.43
C GLY A 177 -20.23 -2.34 3.14
N VAL A 178 -19.06 -2.31 3.74
CA VAL A 178 -18.59 -1.27 4.65
C VAL A 178 -17.69 -0.29 3.92
N PHE A 179 -17.82 0.99 4.25
CA PHE A 179 -16.80 1.97 3.92
C PHE A 179 -15.56 1.68 4.73
N LEU A 180 -14.41 1.72 4.09
CA LEU A 180 -13.11 1.57 4.72
C LEU A 180 -12.57 2.98 4.96
N GLY A 181 -12.70 3.42 6.21
CA GLY A 181 -12.19 4.69 6.70
C GLY A 181 -10.78 4.56 7.27
N GLY A 182 -10.05 5.67 7.24
CA GLY A 182 -8.77 5.82 7.91
C GLY A 182 -8.92 6.20 9.38
N GLU A 183 -7.78 6.44 10.03
CA GLU A 183 -7.72 6.97 11.40
C GLU A 183 -7.95 8.49 11.46
N ASN A 184 -7.90 9.19 10.31
CA ASN A 184 -7.92 10.64 10.21
C ASN A 184 -9.28 11.22 9.78
N ILE A 185 -9.65 12.38 10.34
CA ILE A 185 -10.94 13.08 10.06
C ILE A 185 -11.11 13.47 8.59
N GLU A 186 -10.03 13.71 7.84
CA GLU A 186 -10.13 13.94 6.38
C GLU A 186 -10.67 12.72 5.61
N SER A 187 -10.54 11.52 6.17
CA SER A 187 -11.18 10.31 5.65
C SER A 187 -12.71 10.30 5.84
N ASP A 188 -13.30 11.22 6.63
CA ASP A 188 -14.76 11.29 6.72
C ASP A 188 -15.41 11.79 5.40
N ARG A 189 -14.61 12.40 4.52
CA ARG A 189 -15.03 12.80 3.17
C ARG A 189 -14.68 11.79 2.09
N GLN A 190 -13.93 10.75 2.41
CA GLN A 190 -13.45 9.79 1.43
C GLN A 190 -13.40 8.38 2.01
N ALA A 191 -13.88 7.40 1.27
CA ALA A 191 -13.83 6.03 1.72
C ALA A 191 -13.28 5.13 0.63
N LEU A 192 -12.58 4.08 1.03
CA LEU A 192 -12.37 2.94 0.14
C LEU A 192 -13.57 1.99 0.26
N VAL A 193 -13.92 1.33 -0.84
CA VAL A 193 -14.92 0.27 -0.87
C VAL A 193 -14.43 -0.90 -1.69
N TRP A 194 -14.86 -2.09 -1.30
CA TRP A 194 -14.83 -3.26 -2.18
C TRP A 194 -16.07 -3.24 -3.07
N PHE A 195 -15.87 -3.07 -4.37
CA PHE A 195 -16.93 -3.12 -5.38
C PHE A 195 -16.52 -4.06 -6.52
N GLN A 196 -17.39 -5.01 -6.84
CA GLN A 196 -17.13 -6.10 -7.81
C GLN A 196 -15.79 -6.83 -7.56
N GLY A 197 -15.36 -6.84 -6.29
CA GLY A 197 -14.12 -7.45 -5.86
C GLY A 197 -12.84 -6.68 -6.21
N ASN A 198 -12.98 -5.39 -6.53
CA ASN A 198 -11.91 -4.42 -6.67
C ASN A 198 -12.06 -3.33 -5.61
N LEU A 199 -10.94 -2.70 -5.24
CA LEU A 199 -10.92 -1.50 -4.41
C LEU A 199 -11.19 -0.25 -5.25
N HIS A 200 -12.11 0.58 -4.78
CA HIS A 200 -12.44 1.87 -5.34
C HIS A 200 -12.47 2.93 -4.25
N ARG A 201 -12.00 4.14 -4.58
CA ARG A 201 -12.09 5.31 -3.71
C ARG A 201 -13.31 6.12 -4.07
N PHE A 202 -14.09 6.47 -3.06
CA PHE A 202 -15.27 7.31 -3.17
C PHE A 202 -15.05 8.60 -2.40
N MET A 203 -15.63 9.68 -2.91
CA MET A 203 -15.65 10.97 -2.25
C MET A 203 -17.10 11.39 -1.97
N LYS A 204 -17.31 11.88 -0.76
CA LYS A 204 -18.57 12.39 -0.26
C LYS A 204 -18.78 13.82 -0.73
N SER A 205 -19.90 14.09 -1.39
CA SER A 205 -20.32 15.44 -1.74
C SER A 205 -20.83 16.21 -0.52
N LYS A 206 -21.01 17.53 -0.68
CA LYS A 206 -21.78 18.32 0.28
C LYS A 206 -23.24 17.82 0.30
N ILE A 207 -23.94 18.04 1.41
CA ILE A 207 -25.35 17.63 1.55
C ILE A 207 -26.14 18.19 0.37
N GLY A 208 -26.75 17.30 -0.42
CA GLY A 208 -27.58 17.68 -1.55
C GLY A 208 -28.95 18.20 -1.09
N ILE A 209 -29.76 18.60 -2.06
CA ILE A 209 -31.10 19.19 -1.85
C ILE A 209 -32.05 18.25 -1.07
N ASN A 210 -31.76 16.95 -1.13
CA ASN A 210 -32.55 15.86 -0.59
C ASN A 210 -32.23 15.59 0.90
N GLY A 211 -31.30 16.35 1.50
CA GLY A 211 -30.84 16.17 2.88
C GLY A 211 -29.81 15.05 3.07
N TYR A 212 -29.48 14.30 2.01
CA TYR A 212 -28.48 13.24 2.02
C TYR A 212 -27.20 13.66 1.29
N HIS A 213 -26.09 13.05 1.68
CA HIS A 213 -24.83 13.16 0.94
C HIS A 213 -24.83 12.21 -0.26
N SER A 214 -24.26 12.67 -1.36
CA SER A 214 -23.96 11.82 -2.51
C SER A 214 -22.51 11.32 -2.44
N TRP A 215 -22.26 10.12 -2.96
CA TRP A 215 -20.95 9.52 -3.04
C TRP A 215 -20.60 9.27 -4.50
N SER A 216 -19.46 9.81 -4.93
CA SER A 216 -18.97 9.63 -6.30
C SER A 216 -17.63 8.92 -6.32
N PRO A 217 -17.42 7.98 -7.25
CA PRO A 217 -16.13 7.32 -7.39
C PRO A 217 -15.09 8.32 -7.89
N VAL A 218 -13.94 8.37 -7.21
CA VAL A 218 -12.75 9.11 -7.64
C VAL A 218 -11.88 8.23 -8.55
N THR A 219 -11.89 6.93 -8.27
CA THR A 219 -11.24 5.90 -9.10
C THR A 219 -12.11 5.49 -10.28
N LEU A 220 -11.49 5.03 -11.36
CA LEU A 220 -12.19 4.60 -12.56
C LEU A 220 -12.71 3.17 -12.40
N ILE A 221 -14.03 3.00 -12.54
CA ILE A 221 -14.68 1.69 -12.60
C ILE A 221 -14.51 1.13 -14.03
N GLY A 222 -14.12 -0.15 -14.14
CA GLY A 222 -13.79 -0.83 -15.39
C GLY A 222 -12.38 -0.55 -15.93
N LYS A 223 -11.60 0.31 -15.26
CA LYS A 223 -10.20 0.64 -15.60
C LYS A 223 -9.30 0.57 -14.37
N GLU A 224 -9.48 -0.49 -13.58
CA GLU A 224 -8.87 -0.67 -12.26
C GLU A 224 -7.35 -0.61 -12.28
N ILE A 225 -6.73 -1.04 -13.39
CA ILE A 225 -5.28 -0.99 -13.60
C ILE A 225 -4.68 0.42 -13.37
N ASN A 226 -5.49 1.48 -13.51
CA ASN A 226 -5.06 2.86 -13.35
C ASN A 226 -5.29 3.42 -11.93
N ASN A 227 -5.93 2.66 -11.04
CA ASN A 227 -6.38 3.17 -9.74
C ASN A 227 -5.31 3.08 -8.64
N GLY A 228 -4.16 2.44 -8.90
CA GLY A 228 -3.10 2.18 -7.93
C GLY A 228 -2.67 3.42 -7.16
N ASP A 229 -2.25 4.48 -7.87
CA ASP A 229 -1.76 5.71 -7.26
C ASP A 229 -2.79 6.39 -6.36
N SER A 230 -4.06 6.46 -6.80
CA SER A 230 -5.14 7.10 -6.03
C SER A 230 -5.45 6.36 -4.72
N ILE A 231 -5.34 5.03 -4.75
CA ILE A 231 -5.54 4.18 -3.57
C ILE A 231 -4.33 4.24 -2.64
N ALA A 232 -3.12 4.27 -3.20
CA ALA A 232 -1.88 4.42 -2.43
C ALA A 232 -1.87 5.75 -1.67
N GLU A 233 -2.30 6.84 -2.32
CA GLU A 233 -2.47 8.15 -1.68
C GLU A 233 -3.45 8.08 -0.50
N PHE A 234 -4.63 7.46 -0.70
CA PHE A 234 -5.60 7.29 0.37
C PHE A 234 -5.02 6.50 1.56
N ILE A 235 -4.31 5.40 1.31
CA ILE A 235 -3.65 4.59 2.35
C ILE A 235 -2.64 5.42 3.13
N TYR A 236 -1.82 6.20 2.43
CA TYR A 236 -0.79 7.03 3.03
C TYR A 236 -1.35 8.05 4.03
N TYR A 237 -2.50 8.65 3.72
CA TYR A 237 -3.18 9.56 4.64
C TYR A 237 -4.03 8.85 5.69
N SER A 238 -4.56 7.67 5.39
CA SER A 238 -5.52 6.97 6.24
C SER A 238 -4.88 6.07 7.29
N LEU A 239 -3.68 5.56 7.02
CA LEU A 239 -2.98 4.58 7.87
C LEU A 239 -1.56 5.08 8.20
N PRO A 240 -1.41 5.89 9.27
CA PRO A 240 -0.12 6.48 9.65
C PRO A 240 1.00 5.46 9.86
N SER A 241 0.68 4.27 10.36
CA SER A 241 1.67 3.19 10.58
C SER A 241 2.29 2.68 9.28
N ILE A 242 1.51 2.61 8.19
CA ILE A 242 2.01 2.22 6.87
C ILE A 242 2.87 3.34 6.28
N ARG A 243 2.42 4.59 6.40
CA ARG A 243 3.18 5.76 5.99
C ARG A 243 4.54 5.81 6.69
N GLU A 244 4.54 5.67 8.01
CA GLU A 244 5.76 5.74 8.82
C GLU A 244 6.74 4.65 8.43
N PHE A 245 6.27 3.40 8.31
CA PHE A 245 7.11 2.28 7.86
C PHE A 245 7.75 2.53 6.49
N ILE A 246 7.00 3.09 5.53
CA ILE A 246 7.56 3.42 4.22
C ILE A 246 8.66 4.47 4.39
N CYS A 247 8.38 5.57 5.11
CA CYS A 247 9.36 6.63 5.39
C CYS A 247 10.63 6.12 6.09
N GLU A 248 10.50 5.21 7.05
CA GLU A 248 11.64 4.55 7.71
C GLU A 248 12.51 3.83 6.68
N ILE A 249 11.92 3.09 5.74
CA ILE A 249 12.69 2.40 4.68
C ILE A 249 13.31 3.40 3.69
N GLU A 250 12.64 4.51 3.37
CA GLU A 250 13.22 5.55 2.51
C GLU A 250 14.47 6.16 3.17
N ASP A 251 14.35 6.55 4.45
CA ASP A 251 15.43 7.12 5.23
C ASP A 251 16.60 6.13 5.40
N TYR A 252 16.29 4.85 5.58
CA TYR A 252 17.29 3.79 5.60
C TYR A 252 18.05 3.70 4.26
N GLY A 253 17.33 3.76 3.13
CA GLY A 253 17.93 3.80 1.80
C GLY A 253 18.88 4.98 1.62
N ILE A 254 18.43 6.19 1.99
CA ILE A 254 19.24 7.42 1.94
C ILE A 254 20.51 7.26 2.80
N LEU A 255 20.38 6.72 4.01
CA LEU A 255 21.52 6.49 4.89
C LEU A 255 22.55 5.55 4.25
N LEU A 256 22.11 4.46 3.61
CA LEU A 256 23.02 3.53 2.94
C LEU A 256 23.76 4.19 1.76
N GLU A 257 23.07 4.96 0.94
CA GLU A 257 23.68 5.69 -0.17
C GLU A 257 24.77 6.66 0.34
N LEU A 258 24.49 7.37 1.44
CA LEU A 258 25.45 8.28 2.05
C LEU A 258 26.66 7.57 2.65
N LEU A 259 26.44 6.40 3.25
CA LEU A 259 27.50 5.54 3.78
C LEU A 259 28.43 5.08 2.66
N GLU A 260 27.87 4.58 1.55
CA GLU A 260 28.62 4.17 0.36
C GLU A 260 29.42 5.33 -0.24
N MET A 261 28.79 6.49 -0.45
CA MET A 261 29.46 7.69 -0.97
C MET A 261 30.57 8.20 -0.06
N SER A 262 30.43 8.07 1.26
CA SER A 262 31.46 8.50 2.20
C SER A 262 32.71 7.61 2.19
N TYR A 263 32.56 6.35 1.77
CA TYR A 263 33.61 5.33 1.77
C TYR A 263 34.42 5.30 0.46
N LEU A 264 33.78 5.52 -0.69
CA LEU A 264 34.43 5.51 -2.02
C LEU A 264 35.62 6.49 -2.18
N PRO A 265 35.61 7.72 -1.62
CA PRO A 265 36.75 8.65 -1.70
C PRO A 265 38.02 8.18 -0.95
N TRP A 266 37.89 7.23 -0.02
CA TRP A 266 39.03 6.74 0.77
C TRP A 266 39.86 5.68 0.05
N GLN A 267 39.24 4.76 -0.70
CA GLN A 267 39.98 3.75 -1.46
C GLN A 267 40.84 4.37 -2.58
N TRP A 268 40.37 5.45 -3.21
CA TRP A 268 41.12 6.18 -4.24
C TRP A 268 42.26 7.06 -3.67
N LYS A 269 42.16 7.52 -2.41
CA LYS A 269 43.25 8.25 -1.76
C LYS A 269 44.38 7.34 -1.29
N LEU A 270 44.08 6.11 -0.90
CA LEU A 270 45.10 5.12 -0.49
C LEU A 270 45.86 4.50 -1.68
N SER A 271 45.30 4.46 -2.89
CA SER A 271 46.05 3.99 -4.07
C SER A 271 46.97 5.05 -4.69
N ARG A 272 46.79 6.33 -4.34
CA ARG A 272 47.65 7.45 -4.77
C ARG A 272 48.75 7.84 -3.77
N SER A 273 48.77 7.27 -2.56
CA SER A 273 49.73 7.65 -1.51
C SER A 273 50.95 6.72 -1.40
N ASN A 274 51.39 6.16 -2.53
CA ASN A 274 52.76 5.68 -2.70
C ASN A 274 53.42 6.48 -3.83
N LEU A 275 53.70 7.75 -3.57
CA LEU A 275 54.88 8.47 -4.04
C LEU A 275 54.86 9.87 -3.40
N GLU A 276 55.99 10.22 -2.79
CA GLU A 276 56.42 11.57 -2.44
C GLU A 276 55.96 12.16 -1.10
N GLN A 277 56.75 11.79 -0.08
CA GLN A 277 57.45 12.69 0.86
C GLN A 277 56.83 14.06 1.16
N GLY A 278 56.59 14.29 2.46
CA GLY A 278 56.78 15.61 3.07
C GLY A 278 55.58 16.16 3.82
N GLY A 279 55.56 15.96 5.14
CA GLY A 279 55.11 16.99 6.08
C GLY A 279 53.62 17.37 6.09
N TYR A 280 52.73 16.43 6.39
CA TYR A 280 51.43 16.76 7.00
C TYR A 280 51.07 15.76 8.09
N SER A 281 51.70 15.89 9.26
CA SER A 281 51.38 15.09 10.45
C SER A 281 50.19 15.65 11.25
N LYS A 282 49.28 16.45 10.67
CA LYS A 282 48.25 17.16 11.45
C LYS A 282 46.90 17.42 10.78
N ILE A 283 46.53 16.61 9.77
CA ILE A 283 45.16 16.60 9.21
C ILE A 283 44.45 15.25 9.49
N SER A 284 45.20 14.17 9.72
CA SER A 284 44.64 12.91 10.25
C SER A 284 44.05 13.11 11.65
N GLU A 285 44.67 13.90 12.52
CA GLU A 285 44.16 14.20 13.87
C GLU A 285 42.89 15.08 13.92
N ILE A 286 42.53 15.77 12.83
CA ILE A 286 41.34 16.65 12.80
C ILE A 286 40.13 15.94 12.16
N LEU A 287 40.36 14.84 11.43
CA LEU A 287 39.32 14.11 10.71
C LEU A 287 39.15 12.65 11.18
N ASP A 288 40.05 12.15 12.05
CA ASP A 288 39.93 10.83 12.68
C ASP A 288 39.09 10.86 13.98
N ASN A 289 37.79 10.64 13.76
CA ASN A 289 36.90 9.73 14.49
C ASN A 289 36.86 9.79 16.04
N LYS A 290 35.96 10.61 16.59
CA LYS A 290 35.39 10.37 17.94
C LYS A 290 34.74 8.97 18.09
N CYS A 291 34.37 8.31 17.01
CA CYS A 291 33.87 6.91 17.04
C CYS A 291 34.95 5.83 17.08
N MET A 292 36.18 6.12 16.65
CA MET A 292 37.27 5.14 16.58
C MET A 292 38.51 5.77 17.21
N GLN A 293 38.60 5.76 18.54
CA GLN A 293 39.90 5.98 19.19
C GLN A 293 40.63 4.64 19.31
N ALA A 294 41.97 4.69 19.27
CA ALA A 294 42.88 3.56 19.27
C ALA A 294 42.74 2.58 20.47
N SER A 295 41.90 2.93 21.45
CA SER A 295 41.67 2.22 22.71
C SER A 295 40.22 1.76 22.93
N GLY A 296 39.32 1.95 21.97
CA GLY A 296 37.91 1.53 22.07
C GLY A 296 36.92 2.57 21.51
N PHE A 297 35.65 2.16 21.39
CA PHE A 297 34.56 3.00 20.89
C PHE A 297 34.10 4.01 21.97
N GLU A 298 34.24 5.32 21.74
CA GLU A 298 33.46 6.31 22.50
C GLU A 298 32.02 6.32 21.95
N GLU A 299 31.22 5.38 22.43
CA GLU A 299 29.81 5.12 22.03
C GLU A 299 28.92 6.37 21.98
N LYS A 300 29.20 7.37 22.83
CA LYS A 300 28.48 8.66 22.94
C LYS A 300 28.56 9.57 21.71
N TYR A 301 29.42 9.27 20.74
CA TYR A 301 29.59 10.11 19.55
C TYR A 301 29.32 9.35 18.25
N CYS A 302 28.60 8.23 18.31
CA CYS A 302 28.29 7.39 17.15
C CYS A 302 26.80 7.35 16.83
N GLY A 303 26.52 7.22 15.54
CA GLY A 303 25.19 6.81 15.08
C GLY A 303 25.06 5.30 15.20
N TRP A 304 23.86 4.83 15.50
CA TRP A 304 23.54 3.42 15.73
C TRP A 304 22.53 2.94 14.71
N LEU A 305 22.77 1.77 14.14
CA LEU A 305 21.81 0.98 13.39
C LEU A 305 21.44 -0.22 14.25
N ILE A 306 20.15 -0.37 14.54
CA ILE A 306 19.59 -1.47 15.33
C ILE A 306 18.83 -2.40 14.38
N ASN A 307 18.71 -3.68 14.72
CA ASN A 307 18.05 -4.71 13.92
C ASN A 307 18.67 -4.91 12.52
N VAL A 308 20.00 -4.87 12.44
CA VAL A 308 20.70 -4.93 11.16
C VAL A 308 20.46 -6.26 10.44
N PRO A 309 19.91 -6.24 9.22
CA PRO A 309 19.52 -7.46 8.52
C PRO A 309 20.75 -8.26 8.06
N GLY A 310 20.56 -9.58 7.92
CA GLY A 310 21.65 -10.50 7.60
C GLY A 310 22.33 -10.23 6.26
N TYR A 311 21.60 -9.68 5.28
CA TYR A 311 22.17 -9.35 3.98
C TYR A 311 23.12 -8.15 4.03
N LEU A 312 22.91 -7.20 4.96
CA LEU A 312 23.77 -6.02 5.12
C LEU A 312 25.10 -6.39 5.78
N MET A 313 25.07 -7.37 6.70
CA MET A 313 26.27 -7.82 7.42
C MET A 313 27.40 -8.31 6.52
N LYS A 314 27.07 -8.84 5.34
CA LYS A 314 28.08 -9.32 4.38
C LYS A 314 28.97 -8.20 3.85
N ASN A 315 28.41 -7.01 3.69
CA ASN A 315 29.08 -5.87 3.06
C ASN A 315 29.22 -4.68 4.02
N ALA A 316 28.87 -4.85 5.30
CA ALA A 316 28.83 -3.77 6.28
C ALA A 316 30.16 -2.98 6.37
N ARG A 317 31.29 -3.68 6.36
CA ARG A 317 32.62 -3.03 6.38
C ARG A 317 32.89 -2.20 5.13
N ASP A 318 32.42 -2.66 3.98
CA ASP A 318 32.64 -2.03 2.68
C ASP A 318 31.84 -0.73 2.53
N ILE A 319 30.84 -0.53 3.39
CA ILE A 319 30.04 0.71 3.48
C ILE A 319 30.33 1.48 4.77
N GLY A 320 31.45 1.21 5.44
CA GLY A 320 31.89 1.95 6.61
C GLY A 320 31.11 1.68 7.90
N LEU A 321 30.36 0.57 7.98
CA LEU A 321 29.69 0.12 9.19
C LEU A 321 30.58 -0.81 10.02
N LEU A 322 30.54 -0.62 11.33
CA LEU A 322 31.17 -1.52 12.30
C LEU A 322 30.09 -2.21 13.10
N CYS A 323 29.94 -3.51 12.89
CA CYS A 323 28.83 -4.29 13.44
C CYS A 323 29.28 -5.23 14.56
N ARG A 324 28.44 -5.37 15.57
CA ARG A 324 28.59 -6.38 16.64
C ARG A 324 27.27 -7.08 16.88
N THR A 325 27.36 -8.29 17.42
CA THR A 325 26.19 -9.04 17.89
C THR A 325 26.10 -8.87 19.40
N ARG A 326 24.99 -8.34 19.88
CA ARG A 326 24.71 -8.14 21.30
C ARG A 326 23.67 -9.17 21.77
N ALA A 327 23.95 -9.83 22.89
CA ALA A 327 22.98 -10.70 23.54
C ALA A 327 21.92 -9.83 24.24
N ILE A 328 20.64 -10.09 23.97
CA ILE A 328 19.52 -9.49 24.69
C ILE A 328 19.05 -10.48 25.75
N GLY A 329 19.17 -10.07 27.02
CA GLY A 329 18.67 -10.82 28.17
C GLY A 329 19.64 -11.87 28.74
N TRP A 330 19.29 -12.39 29.92
CA TRP A 330 20.13 -13.30 30.72
C TRP A 330 20.30 -14.69 30.11
N THR A 331 19.40 -15.11 29.21
CA THR A 331 19.43 -16.43 28.58
C THR A 331 20.30 -16.50 27.31
N GLY A 332 20.74 -15.34 26.78
CA GLY A 332 21.62 -15.28 25.59
C GLY A 332 21.02 -15.79 24.27
N LEU A 333 19.75 -16.21 24.28
CA LEU A 333 19.05 -16.81 23.13
C LEU A 333 18.66 -15.77 22.09
N ASN A 334 18.30 -14.56 22.52
CA ASN A 334 17.98 -13.46 21.60
C ASN A 334 19.26 -12.68 21.29
N ARG A 335 19.65 -12.69 20.02
CA ARG A 335 20.83 -11.97 19.52
C ARG A 335 20.36 -10.84 18.60
N MET A 336 20.65 -9.61 19.00
CA MET A 336 20.42 -8.44 18.16
C MET A 336 21.73 -8.03 17.51
N ARG A 337 21.65 -7.59 16.27
CA ARG A 337 22.79 -7.07 15.52
C ARG A 337 22.65 -5.56 15.50
N GLU A 338 23.70 -4.91 15.96
CA GLU A 338 23.82 -3.47 15.92
C GLU A 338 25.08 -3.10 15.15
N CYS A 339 25.00 -2.02 14.38
CA CYS A 339 26.16 -1.43 13.74
C CYS A 339 26.28 0.03 14.15
N ILE A 340 27.50 0.53 14.18
CA ILE A 340 27.76 1.94 14.39
C ILE A 340 28.29 2.59 13.11
N PHE A 341 28.02 3.88 12.97
CA PHE A 341 28.47 4.70 11.86
C PHE A 341 28.78 6.13 12.31
N ARG A 342 29.43 6.91 11.43
CA ARG A 342 29.79 8.30 11.72
C ARG A 342 28.54 9.20 11.72
N PRO A 343 28.16 9.87 12.83
CA PRO A 343 26.92 10.64 12.87
C PRO A 343 26.90 11.84 11.92
N ALA A 344 28.08 12.37 11.55
CA ALA A 344 28.20 13.45 10.57
C ALA A 344 27.62 13.09 9.19
N ILE A 345 27.48 11.80 8.88
CA ILE A 345 26.83 11.29 7.67
C ILE A 345 25.32 11.57 7.73
N ALA A 346 24.69 11.35 8.89
CA ALA A 346 23.27 11.58 9.12
C ALA A 346 22.90 13.06 9.36
N GLN A 347 23.85 13.92 9.72
CA GLN A 347 23.59 15.36 9.92
C GLN A 347 23.38 16.13 8.61
N ARG A 348 23.68 15.52 7.46
CA ARG A 348 23.55 16.15 6.14
C ARG A 348 22.24 15.82 5.43
N SER A 349 21.37 15.05 6.07
CA SER A 349 20.17 14.48 5.46
C SER A 349 18.90 15.09 6.04
N LEU A 350 17.91 15.27 5.18
CA LEU A 350 16.54 15.53 5.58
C LEU A 350 15.81 14.19 5.62
N PHE A 351 15.80 13.57 6.80
CA PHE A 351 15.04 12.36 7.04
C PHE A 351 13.56 12.68 7.20
N SER A 352 12.71 11.79 6.71
CA SER A 352 11.26 11.96 6.61
C SER A 352 10.50 11.24 7.72
N SER A 353 11.08 10.19 8.31
CA SER A 353 10.54 9.44 9.43
C SER A 353 10.72 10.19 10.75
N ARG A 354 9.71 10.07 11.62
CA ARG A 354 9.73 10.57 13.00
C ARG A 354 10.74 9.83 13.88
N GLN A 355 11.17 8.63 13.47
CA GLN A 355 12.13 7.82 14.22
C GLN A 355 13.44 8.57 14.48
N TRP A 356 13.87 9.43 13.55
CA TRP A 356 15.07 10.26 13.72
C TRP A 356 14.87 11.47 14.65
N GLU A 357 13.63 11.90 14.89
CA GLU A 357 13.30 13.04 15.77
C GLU A 357 13.33 12.66 17.26
N ILE A 358 13.06 11.39 17.58
CA ILE A 358 12.93 10.88 18.95
C ILE A 358 14.27 10.88 19.70
N TYR A 359 15.37 10.82 18.95
CA TYR A 359 16.70 10.68 19.50
C TYR A 359 17.41 12.03 19.58
N GLY A 360 17.78 12.43 20.81
CA GLY A 360 18.49 13.69 21.07
C GLY A 360 19.81 13.84 20.30
N PRO A 361 20.40 15.05 20.23
CA PRO A 361 21.56 15.35 19.40
C PRO A 361 22.80 14.48 19.67
N GLU A 362 22.84 13.81 20.82
CA GLU A 362 23.98 13.00 21.29
C GLU A 362 23.83 11.48 21.03
N GLN A 363 22.65 10.96 20.68
CA GLN A 363 22.44 9.52 20.50
C GLN A 363 21.55 9.21 19.30
N LYS A 364 22.05 9.34 18.07
CA LYS A 364 21.26 9.03 16.88
C LYS A 364 21.17 7.51 16.66
N ALA A 365 20.12 6.87 17.17
CA ALA A 365 19.82 5.48 16.84
C ALA A 365 18.75 5.40 15.76
N PHE A 366 18.92 4.45 14.85
CA PHE A 366 17.99 4.13 13.78
C PHE A 366 17.70 2.64 13.83
N GLU A 367 16.45 2.28 14.07
CA GLU A 367 16.05 0.89 14.12
C GLU A 367 15.52 0.48 12.75
N ILE A 368 16.24 -0.42 12.09
CA ILE A 368 15.90 -0.87 10.75
C ILE A 368 14.63 -1.72 10.86
N PRO A 369 13.57 -1.43 10.06
CA PRO A 369 12.36 -2.21 10.10
C PRO A 369 12.65 -3.68 9.76
N SER A 370 11.92 -4.61 10.38
CA SER A 370 12.19 -6.04 10.22
C SER A 370 11.88 -6.57 8.81
N GLN A 371 12.58 -7.64 8.41
CA GLN A 371 12.32 -8.35 7.15
C GLN A 371 11.04 -9.21 7.20
N SER A 372 10.55 -9.49 8.40
CA SER A 372 9.25 -10.10 8.64
C SER A 372 8.71 -9.67 10.01
N ASN A 373 7.48 -9.19 10.05
CA ASN A 373 6.82 -8.78 11.29
C ASN A 373 5.48 -9.51 11.47
N ARG A 374 5.56 -10.77 11.88
CA ARG A 374 4.37 -11.62 12.11
C ARG A 374 3.78 -11.51 13.51
N SER A 375 4.50 -10.88 14.44
CA SER A 375 4.07 -10.76 15.83
C SER A 375 3.06 -9.63 16.02
N GLU A 376 3.23 -8.55 15.26
CA GLU A 376 2.43 -7.34 15.39
C GLU A 376 1.27 -7.33 14.40
N ASN A 377 0.16 -6.72 14.84
CA ASN A 377 -1.06 -6.64 14.04
C ASN A 377 -0.83 -5.76 12.81
N ALA A 378 -1.25 -6.27 11.65
CA ALA A 378 -1.29 -5.49 10.43
C ALA A 378 -2.19 -4.26 10.61
N ALA A 379 -1.86 -3.18 9.89
CA ALA A 379 -2.72 -2.02 9.81
C ALA A 379 -4.08 -2.46 9.25
N ARG A 380 -5.16 -1.90 9.81
CA ARG A 380 -6.53 -2.31 9.49
C ARG A 380 -7.37 -1.07 9.26
N PHE A 381 -8.18 -1.09 8.22
CA PHE A 381 -9.18 -0.05 8.01
C PHE A 381 -10.32 -0.16 9.02
N THR A 382 -10.85 0.99 9.41
CA THR A 382 -12.08 1.06 10.19
C THR A 382 -13.27 0.87 9.27
N GLU A 383 -14.19 -0.01 9.65
CA GLU A 383 -15.41 -0.27 8.89
C GLU A 383 -16.50 0.73 9.31
N LEU A 384 -17.00 1.50 8.35
CA LEU A 384 -18.00 2.53 8.53
C LEU A 384 -19.27 2.15 7.75
N THR A 385 -20.42 2.57 8.28
CA THR A 385 -21.70 2.37 7.57
C THR A 385 -21.85 3.42 6.48
N GLY A 386 -22.08 2.97 5.24
CA GLY A 386 -22.30 3.86 4.12
C GLY A 386 -23.72 4.40 4.02
N ILE A 387 -23.94 5.60 4.55
CA ILE A 387 -25.21 6.33 4.42
C ILE A 387 -25.09 7.35 3.28
N GLY A 388 -26.09 7.39 2.41
CA GLY A 388 -26.18 8.31 1.27
C GLY A 388 -26.57 7.60 -0.02
N THR A 389 -26.50 8.34 -1.12
CA THR A 389 -26.78 7.85 -2.48
C THR A 389 -25.54 7.90 -3.35
N LEU A 390 -25.54 7.14 -4.45
CA LEU A 390 -24.48 7.15 -5.45
C LEU A 390 -24.75 8.19 -6.51
N CYS A 391 -23.80 9.12 -6.59
CA CYS A 391 -23.69 10.21 -7.54
C CYS A 391 -24.92 11.10 -7.71
N GLU A 392 -24.65 12.24 -8.31
CA GLU A 392 -25.52 13.15 -9.01
C GLU A 392 -24.53 13.66 -10.05
N ASN A 393 -24.72 13.37 -11.34
CA ASN A 393 -23.82 13.92 -12.36
C ASN A 393 -24.04 15.43 -12.40
N ASP A 394 -23.39 16.15 -11.49
CA ASP A 394 -23.08 17.55 -11.70
C ASP A 394 -22.20 17.57 -12.94
N SER A 395 -22.80 17.89 -14.08
CA SER A 395 -22.09 18.21 -15.31
C SER A 395 -21.04 19.28 -14.97
N TRP A 396 -19.79 18.86 -14.86
CA TRP A 396 -18.62 19.74 -14.67
C TRP A 396 -18.35 20.59 -15.90
#